data_AF-A0A433D1I5-F1
#
_entry.id   AF-A0A433D1I5-F1
#
_cell.length_a   1.000
_cell.length_b   1.000
_cell.length_c   1.000
_cell.angle_alpha   90.00
_cell.angle_beta   90.00
_cell.angle_gamma   90.00
#
_symmetry.space_group_name_H-M   'P 1'
#
loop_
_entity.id
_entity.type
_entity.pdbx_description
1 polymer ?
#
loop_
_entity_poly.entity_id
_entity_poly.type
_entity_poly.pdbx_seq_one_letter_code
_entity_poly.pdbx_strand_id
1 'polypeptide(L)'
;MVVRIRLARFGRKNLPYYHIVVANARSPRDGKHIEQVGTYNPIPDAEGIKHINLNVDRIKYWLTVGAQPSEIVEKILAKADLVPSRPKFWQKEAAATATSTTSPITSTTSTTSTTSTSSPTTSTTSTTSTTSTTSTTSTSSPT
;
A
#
# COMPACT_ATOMS: atom_id res chain seq x y z
N MET A 1 15.74 -4.49 -12.16
CA MET A 1 15.10 -3.15 -12.18
C MET A 1 14.42 -2.94 -10.84
N VAL A 2 14.63 -1.81 -10.14
CA VAL A 2 14.07 -1.58 -8.80
C VAL A 2 12.76 -0.80 -8.91
N VAL A 3 11.71 -1.28 -8.23
CA VAL A 3 10.42 -0.57 -8.11
C VAL A 3 10.49 0.39 -6.92
N ARG A 4 10.02 1.62 -7.12
CA ARG A 4 9.99 2.66 -6.08
C ARG A 4 8.60 3.23 -5.93
N ILE A 5 8.21 3.51 -4.69
CA ILE A 5 7.03 4.31 -4.37
C ILE A 5 7.52 5.76 -4.23
N ARG A 6 7.09 6.64 -5.13
CA ARG A 6 7.61 8.01 -5.26
C ARG A 6 6.50 9.03 -5.52
N LEU A 7 6.84 10.31 -5.36
CA LEU A 7 5.94 11.42 -5.68
C LEU A 7 6.14 11.86 -7.14
N ALA A 8 5.09 11.75 -7.94
CA ALA A 8 5.01 12.40 -9.24
C ALA A 8 4.34 13.77 -9.07
N ARG A 9 4.87 14.81 -9.73
CA ARG A 9 4.34 16.17 -9.60
C ARG A 9 3.27 16.40 -10.63
N PHE A 10 2.18 16.91 -10.13
CA PHE A 10 1.04 17.41 -10.87
C PHE A 10 0.74 18.84 -10.41
N GLY A 11 -0.20 19.48 -11.10
CA GLY A 11 -0.62 20.84 -10.81
C GLY A 11 0.17 21.92 -11.54
N ARG A 12 -0.25 23.16 -11.32
CA ARG A 12 0.26 24.35 -12.01
C ARG A 12 1.44 24.97 -11.26
N LYS A 13 2.07 25.97 -11.87
CA LYS A 13 3.07 26.81 -11.19
C LYS A 13 2.47 27.37 -9.89
N ASN A 14 3.23 27.32 -8.80
CA ASN A 14 2.85 27.76 -7.45
C ASN A 14 1.68 27.02 -6.77
N LEU A 15 1.05 26.04 -7.43
CA LEU A 15 0.10 25.12 -6.80
C LEU A 15 0.53 23.67 -7.06
N PRO A 16 1.53 23.17 -6.32
CA PRO A 16 1.97 21.79 -6.43
C PRO A 16 0.91 20.82 -5.92
N TYR A 17 0.66 19.76 -6.68
CA TYR A 17 -0.10 18.60 -6.27
C TYR A 17 0.73 17.35 -6.54
N TYR A 18 0.68 16.33 -5.69
CA TYR A 18 1.47 15.13 -5.90
C TYR A 18 0.60 13.88 -5.97
N HIS A 19 0.92 13.01 -6.91
CA HIS A 19 0.43 11.64 -6.91
C HIS A 19 1.49 10.74 -6.28
N ILE A 20 1.06 9.84 -5.41
CA ILE A 20 1.90 8.79 -4.85
C ILE A 20 1.79 7.61 -5.82
N VAL A 21 2.89 7.32 -6.51
CA VAL A 21 2.90 6.40 -7.64
C VAL A 21 3.95 5.33 -7.45
N VAL A 22 3.62 4.12 -7.90
CA VAL A 22 4.54 2.99 -7.97
C VAL A 22 5.10 2.97 -9.38
N ALA A 23 6.41 3.17 -9.49
CA ALA A 23 7.08 3.25 -10.78
C ALA A 23 8.46 2.61 -10.72
N ASN A 24 9.00 2.29 -11.89
CA ASN A 24 10.36 1.84 -12.00
C ASN A 24 11.34 2.99 -11.70
N ALA A 25 12.44 2.71 -10.98
CA ALA A 25 13.44 3.71 -10.63
C ALA A 25 14.00 4.49 -11.83
N ARG A 26 14.12 3.84 -12.99
CA ARG A 26 14.66 4.47 -14.21
C ARG A 26 13.64 5.27 -15.01
N SER A 27 12.34 5.16 -14.73
CA SER A 27 11.33 5.90 -15.51
C SER A 27 11.36 7.39 -15.12
N PRO A 28 11.07 8.31 -16.07
CA PRO A 28 11.01 9.73 -15.78
C PRO A 28 9.96 10.02 -14.70
N ARG A 29 10.19 11.06 -13.89
CA ARG A 29 9.41 11.39 -12.69
C ARG A 29 7.90 11.34 -12.93
N ASP A 30 7.45 12.06 -13.96
CA ASP A 30 6.04 12.27 -14.30
C ASP A 30 5.61 11.44 -15.53
N GLY A 31 6.38 10.40 -15.90
CA GLY A 31 6.03 9.51 -17.01
C GLY A 31 5.23 8.28 -16.59
N LYS A 32 5.30 7.23 -17.41
CA LYS A 32 4.56 5.98 -17.20
C LYS A 32 4.90 5.36 -15.83
N HIS A 33 3.89 5.23 -15.00
CA HIS A 33 3.89 4.49 -13.75
C HIS A 33 3.14 3.16 -13.89
N ILE A 34 3.35 2.25 -12.95
CA ILE A 34 2.65 0.97 -12.87
C ILE A 34 1.25 1.19 -12.29
N GLU A 35 1.17 1.90 -11.16
CA GLU A 35 -0.06 2.11 -10.41
C GLU A 35 0.02 3.42 -9.61
N GLN A 36 -1.10 4.13 -9.50
CA GLN A 36 -1.28 5.24 -8.58
C GLN A 36 -1.90 4.71 -7.28
N VAL A 37 -1.21 4.88 -6.16
CA VAL A 37 -1.62 4.36 -4.85
C VAL A 37 -2.10 5.44 -3.89
N GLY A 38 -2.06 6.71 -4.30
CA GLY A 38 -2.55 7.80 -3.46
C GLY A 38 -2.27 9.19 -4.02
N THR A 39 -2.59 10.19 -3.23
CA THR A 39 -2.36 11.61 -3.51
C THR A 39 -1.90 12.35 -2.27
N TYR A 40 -1.18 13.45 -2.49
CA TYR A 40 -0.65 14.31 -1.44
C TYR A 40 -0.75 15.78 -1.87
N ASN A 41 -1.47 16.57 -1.08
CA ASN A 41 -1.47 18.01 -1.18
C ASN A 41 -0.53 18.61 -0.11
N PRO A 42 0.57 19.28 -0.51
CA PRO A 42 1.48 19.92 0.43
C PRO A 42 0.94 21.24 0.99
N ILE A 43 0.01 21.88 0.27
CA ILE A 43 -0.61 23.14 0.68
C ILE A 43 -1.70 22.77 1.70
N PRO A 44 -1.63 23.30 2.93
CA PRO A 44 -2.68 23.08 3.91
C PRO A 44 -3.95 23.85 3.53
N ASP A 45 -5.08 23.31 3.94
CA ASP A 45 -6.37 23.99 3.83
C ASP A 45 -6.50 25.13 4.86
N ALA A 46 -7.65 25.82 4.87
CA ALA A 46 -7.94 26.88 5.84
C ALA A 46 -7.78 26.44 7.30
N GLU A 47 -7.99 25.15 7.58
CA GLU A 47 -7.84 24.53 8.90
C GLU A 47 -6.39 24.11 9.23
N GLY A 48 -5.43 24.35 8.33
CA GLY A 48 -4.02 23.96 8.51
C GLY A 48 -3.72 22.49 8.22
N ILE A 49 -4.72 21.70 7.79
CA ILE A 49 -4.60 20.26 7.54
C ILE A 49 -4.07 20.01 6.13
N LYS A 50 -3.11 19.08 6.01
CA LYS A 50 -2.58 18.62 4.72
C LYS A 50 -3.30 17.35 4.27
N HIS A 51 -3.90 17.39 3.09
CA HIS A 51 -4.64 16.26 2.55
C HIS A 51 -3.73 15.16 2.02
N ILE A 52 -3.94 13.96 2.53
CA ILE A 52 -3.25 12.74 2.12
C ILE A 52 -4.32 11.68 1.90
N ASN A 53 -4.37 11.12 0.69
CA ASN A 53 -5.24 9.99 0.38
C ASN A 53 -4.35 8.78 0.03
N LEU A 54 -4.54 7.66 0.72
CA LEU A 54 -3.71 6.46 0.56
C LEU A 54 -4.60 5.23 0.35
N ASN A 55 -4.31 4.46 -0.70
CA ASN A 55 -4.80 3.10 -0.83
C ASN A 55 -3.90 2.16 -0.03
N VAL A 56 -4.30 1.91 1.22
CA VAL A 56 -3.51 1.15 2.20
C VAL A 56 -3.23 -0.28 1.72
N ASP A 57 -4.20 -0.95 1.12
CA ASP A 57 -4.05 -2.36 0.69
C ASP A 57 -3.02 -2.51 -0.42
N ARG A 58 -3.05 -1.59 -1.39
CA ARG A 58 -2.10 -1.59 -2.50
C ARG A 58 -0.70 -1.20 -2.04
N ILE A 59 -0.58 -0.24 -1.12
CA ILE A 59 0.71 0.13 -0.53
C ILE A 59 1.32 -1.05 0.21
N LYS A 60 0.55 -1.74 1.06
CA LYS A 60 1.00 -2.95 1.78
C LYS A 60 1.50 -4.01 0.80
N TYR A 61 0.73 -4.30 -0.25
CA TYR A 61 1.15 -5.23 -1.30
C TYR A 61 2.51 -4.85 -1.90
N TRP A 62 2.68 -3.59 -2.35
CA TRP A 62 3.94 -3.16 -2.96
C TRP A 62 5.12 -3.16 -1.99
N LEU A 63 4.89 -2.88 -0.71
CA LEU A 63 5.91 -3.04 0.33
C LEU A 63 6.34 -4.50 0.48
N THR A 64 5.41 -5.46 0.48
CA THR A 64 5.73 -6.91 0.54
C THR A 64 6.51 -7.40 -0.69
N VAL A 65 6.23 -6.85 -1.87
CA VAL A 65 6.97 -7.15 -3.11
C VAL A 65 8.40 -6.56 -3.08
N GLY A 66 8.71 -5.69 -2.11
CA GLY A 66 10.02 -5.08 -1.94
C GLY A 66 10.17 -3.72 -2.62
N ALA A 67 9.05 -3.04 -2.94
CA ALA A 67 9.11 -1.68 -3.47
C ALA A 67 9.71 -0.72 -2.43
N GLN A 68 10.66 0.09 -2.85
CA GLN A 68 11.40 0.99 -1.96
C GLN A 68 10.76 2.39 -1.95
N PRO A 69 10.19 2.87 -0.83
CA PRO A 69 9.62 4.21 -0.75
C PRO A 69 10.72 5.29 -0.74
N SER A 70 10.42 6.45 -1.34
CA SER A 70 11.29 7.64 -1.20
C SER A 70 11.19 8.23 0.21
N GLU A 71 12.14 9.10 0.60
CA GLU A 71 12.20 9.65 1.96
C GLU A 71 10.94 10.42 2.37
N ILE A 72 10.35 11.21 1.46
CA ILE A 72 9.12 11.95 1.75
C ILE A 72 7.93 10.99 1.84
N VAL A 73 7.85 10.01 0.94
CA VAL A 73 6.77 9.01 0.96
C VAL A 73 6.84 8.20 2.24
N GLU A 74 8.02 7.81 2.68
CA GLU A 74 8.18 7.10 3.94
C GLU A 74 7.73 7.93 5.14
N LYS A 75 8.02 9.24 5.19
CA LYS A 75 7.48 10.13 6.24
C LYS A 75 5.95 10.18 6.22
N ILE A 76 5.34 10.12 5.03
CA ILE A 76 3.88 10.05 4.88
C ILE A 76 3.36 8.71 5.39
N LEU A 77 4.01 7.59 5.02
CA LEU A 77 3.63 6.25 5.46
C LEU A 77 3.83 6.03 6.96
N ALA A 78 4.87 6.63 7.54
CA ALA A 78 5.13 6.57 8.97
C ALA A 78 4.08 7.32 9.80
N LYS A 79 3.49 8.39 9.25
CA LYS A 79 2.33 9.06 9.86
C LYS A 79 1.05 8.23 9.80
N ALA A 80 1.00 7.27 8.90
CA ALA A 80 -0.11 6.33 8.75
C ALA A 80 0.19 4.97 9.42
N ASP A 81 1.25 4.88 10.23
CA ASP A 81 1.69 3.68 10.96
C ASP A 81 1.97 2.45 10.08
N LEU A 82 2.26 2.66 8.79
CA LEU A 82 2.55 1.56 7.84
C LEU A 82 4.02 1.17 7.83
N VAL A 83 4.92 2.10 8.17
CA VAL A 83 6.38 1.92 8.14
C VAL A 83 6.97 2.62 9.37
N PRO A 84 7.97 2.04 10.06
CA PRO A 84 8.62 2.73 11.17
C PRO A 84 9.27 4.04 10.68
N SER A 85 9.16 5.07 11.50
CA SER A 85 9.81 6.36 11.22
C SER A 85 11.32 6.20 11.24
N ARG A 86 12.01 6.65 10.19
CA ARG A 86 13.49 6.69 10.19
C ARG A 86 13.98 7.62 11.30
N PRO A 87 15.02 7.22 12.07
CA PRO A 87 15.64 8.11 13.03
C PRO A 87 16.24 9.30 12.29
N LYS A 88 16.12 10.49 12.89
CA LYS A 88 16.80 11.68 12.37
C LYS A 88 18.30 11.43 12.40
N PHE A 89 19.05 11.99 11.46
CA PHE A 89 20.49 11.73 11.35
C PHE A 89 21.27 12.03 12.64
N TRP A 90 20.83 13.02 13.43
CA TRP A 90 21.41 13.36 14.74
C TRP A 90 20.98 12.44 15.90
N GLN A 91 20.02 11.55 15.68
CA GLN A 91 19.57 10.51 16.63
C GLN A 91 20.09 9.11 16.28
N LYS A 92 20.90 9.01 15.22
CA LYS A 92 21.34 7.74 14.64
C LYS A 92 22.13 6.88 15.65
N GLU A 93 22.91 7.52 16.52
CA GLU A 93 23.73 6.86 17.54
C GLU A 93 22.88 6.21 18.65
N ALA A 94 21.83 6.89 19.10
CA ALA A 94 20.88 6.35 20.06
C ALA A 94 20.06 5.19 19.48
N ALA A 95 19.61 5.30 18.22
CA ALA A 95 18.84 4.26 17.54
C ALA A 95 19.66 3.01 17.17
N ALA A 96 20.93 3.20 16.78
CA ALA A 96 21.84 2.09 16.51
C ALA A 96 22.06 1.23 17.76
N THR A 97 22.18 1.85 18.93
CA THR A 97 22.38 1.18 20.22
C THR A 97 21.15 0.34 20.64
N ALA A 98 19.93 0.81 20.34
CA ALA A 98 18.69 0.11 20.70
C ALA A 98 18.40 -1.15 19.86
N THR A 99 18.84 -1.19 18.60
CA THR A 99 18.51 -2.31 17.67
C THR A 99 19.43 -3.53 17.90
N SER A 100 20.59 -3.34 18.55
CA SER A 100 21.57 -4.38 18.83
C SER A 100 21.28 -5.22 20.08
N THR A 101 20.29 -4.85 20.90
CA THR A 101 20.05 -5.48 22.22
C THR A 101 18.87 -6.46 22.24
N THR A 102 17.99 -6.46 21.23
CA THR A 102 16.85 -7.39 21.17
C THR A 102 17.08 -8.50 20.17
N SER A 103 17.88 -9.47 20.57
CA SER A 103 17.78 -10.85 20.08
C SER A 103 17.92 -11.78 21.28
N PRO A 104 16.82 -12.34 21.83
CA PRO A 104 16.95 -13.52 22.66
C PRO A 104 17.29 -14.70 21.75
N ILE A 105 18.60 -14.91 21.61
CA ILE A 105 19.18 -16.24 21.39
C ILE A 105 18.85 -17.08 22.63
N THR A 106 17.86 -17.96 22.52
CA THR A 106 17.78 -19.14 23.38
C THR A 106 17.19 -20.30 22.57
N SER A 107 18.11 -21.14 22.09
CA SER A 107 18.03 -22.60 21.89
C SER A 107 16.69 -23.31 22.13
N THR A 108 16.34 -24.27 21.26
CA THR A 108 16.58 -25.72 21.51
C THR A 108 16.04 -26.59 20.36
N THR A 109 16.87 -27.55 19.96
CA THR A 109 16.64 -28.66 19.03
C THR A 109 15.57 -29.65 19.52
N SER A 110 14.66 -30.07 18.64
CA SER A 110 13.88 -31.32 18.73
C SER A 110 13.48 -31.74 17.30
N THR A 111 14.23 -32.63 16.65
CA THR A 111 14.06 -34.10 16.63
C THR A 111 12.65 -34.57 16.25
N THR A 112 12.55 -34.97 14.97
CA THR A 112 11.84 -36.10 14.35
C THR A 112 10.65 -36.78 15.07
N SER A 113 9.47 -36.71 14.45
CA SER A 113 8.41 -37.75 14.39
C SER A 113 7.18 -37.12 13.70
N THR A 114 6.30 -37.73 12.93
CA THR A 114 6.13 -39.03 12.27
C THR A 114 4.87 -38.83 11.42
N THR A 115 4.85 -39.46 10.25
CA THR A 115 3.72 -39.69 9.33
C THR A 115 2.34 -39.86 10.00
N SER A 116 1.33 -39.14 9.50
CA SER A 116 -0.06 -39.61 9.57
C SER A 116 -0.91 -39.04 8.41
N THR A 117 -1.06 -39.91 7.41
CA THR A 117 -2.11 -40.00 6.39
C THR A 117 -3.52 -39.91 6.98
N SER A 118 -4.39 -39.07 6.41
CA SER A 118 -5.79 -39.43 6.06
C SER A 118 -6.59 -38.24 5.50
N SER A 119 -6.86 -38.27 4.19
CA SER A 119 -8.12 -37.79 3.61
C SER A 119 -9.21 -38.84 3.89
N PRO A 120 -10.51 -38.48 4.03
CA PRO A 120 -11.46 -38.59 2.91
C PRO A 120 -12.47 -37.41 2.85
N THR A 121 -12.73 -36.78 1.71
CA THR A 121 -13.79 -37.01 0.69
C THR A 121 -15.24 -36.62 1.04
N THR A 122 -15.74 -35.71 0.18
CA THR A 122 -17.05 -35.69 -0.53
C THR A 122 -18.37 -35.44 0.19
N SER A 123 -19.06 -34.37 -0.24
CA SER A 123 -20.41 -34.38 -0.84
C SER A 123 -20.73 -32.97 -1.40
N THR A 124 -21.04 -32.74 -2.70
CA THR A 124 -22.27 -33.12 -3.45
C THR A 124 -23.48 -32.29 -2.93
N THR A 125 -24.35 -31.57 -3.66
CA THR A 125 -24.62 -31.28 -5.08
C THR A 125 -25.78 -30.24 -5.14
N SER A 126 -25.90 -29.51 -6.27
CA SER A 126 -27.13 -29.00 -6.93
C SER A 126 -28.05 -27.96 -6.23
N THR A 127 -28.50 -26.91 -6.93
CA THR A 127 -29.64 -26.94 -7.89
C THR A 127 -30.04 -25.51 -8.33
N THR A 128 -30.08 -25.34 -9.64
CA THR A 128 -30.93 -24.53 -10.55
C THR A 128 -32.21 -23.83 -10.01
N SER A 129 -32.44 -22.58 -10.43
CA SER A 129 -33.69 -22.07 -11.08
C SER A 129 -33.63 -20.54 -11.31
N THR A 130 -33.72 -19.97 -12.52
CA THR A 130 -34.94 -19.54 -13.28
C THR A 130 -35.83 -18.59 -12.42
N THR A 131 -36.34 -17.41 -12.81
CA THR A 131 -36.91 -16.88 -14.06
C THR A 131 -37.26 -15.39 -13.86
N SER A 132 -37.30 -14.58 -14.95
CA SER A 132 -38.19 -13.41 -15.22
C SER A 132 -38.25 -12.21 -14.22
N THR A 133 -38.40 -10.94 -14.60
CA THR A 133 -39.48 -10.35 -15.43
C THR A 133 -39.13 -8.89 -15.79
N THR A 134 -39.44 -8.55 -17.03
CA THR A 134 -39.78 -7.25 -17.65
C THR A 134 -40.22 -6.07 -16.76
N SER A 135 -39.74 -4.86 -17.08
CA SER A 135 -40.56 -3.64 -17.34
C SER A 135 -39.63 -2.47 -17.71
N THR A 136 -39.49 -2.10 -18.99
CA THR A 136 -40.24 -0.99 -19.66
C THR A 136 -40.82 0.06 -18.73
N THR A 137 -40.22 1.25 -18.70
CA THR A 137 -40.99 2.51 -18.70
C THR A 137 -40.20 3.57 -19.47
N SER A 138 -40.59 3.71 -20.74
CA SER A 138 -40.46 4.92 -21.53
C SER A 138 -41.18 6.08 -20.82
N THR A 139 -40.55 7.23 -20.68
CA THR A 139 -41.27 8.51 -20.58
C THR A 139 -40.45 9.56 -21.33
N SER A 140 -40.82 9.68 -22.61
CA SER A 140 -40.90 10.90 -23.40
C SER A 140 -41.04 12.17 -22.54
N SER A 141 -40.18 13.19 -22.68
CA SER A 141 -40.26 14.25 -23.71
C SER A 141 -40.50 15.62 -23.03
N PRO A 142 -40.24 16.74 -23.74
CA PRO A 142 -39.58 17.93 -23.21
C PRO A 142 -40.53 19.12 -22.98
N THR A 143 -40.00 20.17 -22.36
CA THR A 143 -40.27 21.58 -22.68
C THR A 143 -39.00 22.39 -22.43
#